data_AF-A0AAW1Y2Z8-F1
#
_entry.id   AF-A0AAW1Y2Z8-F1
#
_cell.length_a   1.000
_cell.length_b   1.000
_cell.length_c   1.000
_cell.angle_alpha   90.00
_cell.angle_beta   90.00
_cell.angle_gamma   90.00
#
_symmetry.space_group_name_H-M   'P 1'
#
loop_
_entity.id
_entity.type
_entity.pdbx_description
1 polymer ?
#
loop_
_entity_poly.entity_id
_entity_poly.type
_entity_poly.pdbx_seq_one_letter_code
_entity_poly.pdbx_strand_id
1 'polypeptide(L)'
;MEVKTNKRRGDPGKPPGLHRTAGCTVELISSHNRVFDYLRDIQNRPQWERMSSGSLVQALANITTGPDPRNCISVLAMSNHKEILILQECCTDATGSYVIFAPITPDITVKNVSSKQAVEVVTQIVKEALQKIIEAVN
;
A
#
# COMPACT_ATOMS: atom_id res chain seq x y z
N MET A 1 -21.16 5.01 4.55
CA MET A 1 -20.05 4.48 5.38
C MET A 1 -20.55 3.22 6.03
N GLU A 2 -19.88 2.10 5.78
CA GLU A 2 -20.18 0.80 6.40
C GLU A 2 -19.03 0.45 7.36
N VAL A 3 -19.36 0.04 8.59
CA VAL A 3 -18.38 -0.40 9.60
C VAL A 3 -18.71 -1.82 10.01
N LYS A 4 -17.80 -2.75 9.77
CA LYS A 4 -17.93 -4.17 10.16
C LYS A 4 -16.92 -4.49 11.26
N THR A 5 -17.42 -5.09 12.34
CA THR A 5 -16.60 -5.55 13.46
C THR A 5 -16.68 -7.06 13.53
N ASN A 6 -15.58 -7.75 13.24
CA ASN A 6 -15.52 -9.21 13.28
C ASN A 6 -14.68 -9.66 14.49
N LYS A 7 -15.32 -10.38 15.41
CA LYS A 7 -14.66 -11.03 16.55
C LYS A 7 -14.39 -12.49 16.19
N ARG A 8 -13.17 -12.82 15.75
CA ARG A 8 -12.80 -14.21 15.42
C ARG A 8 -12.59 -15.01 16.71
N ARG A 9 -13.37 -16.08 16.91
CA ARG A 9 -13.06 -17.11 17.91
C ARG A 9 -12.02 -18.05 17.28
N GLY A 10 -10.77 -17.94 17.73
CA GLY A 10 -9.71 -18.94 17.62
C GLY A 10 -9.51 -19.61 16.25
N ASP A 11 -8.70 -18.99 15.40
CA ASP A 11 -8.05 -19.67 14.28
C ASP A 11 -6.59 -19.91 14.72
N PRO A 12 -6.10 -21.17 14.88
CA PRO A 12 -4.85 -21.46 15.59
C PRO A 12 -3.59 -20.80 15.00
N GLY A 13 -3.65 -20.34 13.75
CA GLY A 13 -2.54 -19.68 13.05
C GLY A 13 -2.55 -18.16 13.07
N LYS A 14 -3.51 -17.50 13.75
CA LYS A 14 -3.61 -16.02 13.76
C LYS A 14 -3.71 -15.49 15.20
N PRO A 15 -3.03 -14.36 15.51
CA PRO A 15 -3.08 -13.80 16.85
C PRO A 15 -4.52 -13.44 17.23
N PRO A 16 -4.99 -13.78 18.44
CA PRO A 16 -6.31 -13.42 18.91
C PRO A 16 -6.44 -11.89 18.98
N GLY A 17 -7.46 -11.31 18.36
CA GLY A 17 -7.63 -9.86 18.30
C GLY A 17 -8.95 -9.39 17.67
N LEU A 18 -9.27 -8.11 17.90
CA LEU A 18 -10.42 -7.43 17.31
C LEU A 18 -10.03 -6.83 15.96
N HIS A 19 -10.60 -7.34 14.87
CA HIS A 19 -10.41 -6.73 13.54
C HIS A 19 -11.57 -5.77 13.24
N ARG A 20 -11.24 -4.52 12.92
CA ARG A 20 -12.20 -3.49 12.50
C ARG A 20 -11.93 -3.12 11.05
N THR A 21 -12.97 -3.19 10.23
CA THR A 21 -12.91 -2.77 8.83
C THR A 21 -13.97 -1.68 8.62
N ALA A 22 -13.58 -0.60 7.95
CA ALA A 22 -14.50 0.46 7.55
C ALA A 22 -14.34 0.70 6.05
N GLY A 23 -15.46 0.94 5.38
CA GLY A 23 -15.50 1.27 3.96
C GLY A 23 -16.48 2.39 3.68
N CYS A 24 -16.21 3.20 2.66
CA CYS A 24 -17.18 4.12 2.09
C CYS A 24 -17.19 3.96 0.57
N THR A 25 -18.36 4.16 -0.01
CA THR A 25 -18.55 4.24 -1.46
C THR A 25 -19.08 5.63 -1.76
N VAL A 26 -18.54 6.25 -2.79
CA VAL A 26 -18.96 7.57 -3.27
C VAL A 26 -19.11 7.47 -4.79
N GLU A 27 -20.19 8.03 -5.32
CA GLU A 27 -20.40 8.14 -6.76
C GLU A 27 -19.77 9.45 -7.26
N LEU A 28 -18.97 9.35 -8.32
CA LEU A 28 -18.27 10.48 -8.92
C LEU A 28 -18.63 10.59 -10.40
N ILE A 29 -18.72 11.83 -10.91
CA ILE A 29 -18.99 12.12 -12.34
C ILE A 29 -17.70 11.94 -13.19
N SER A 30 -16.60 11.47 -12.59
CA SER A 30 -15.31 11.27 -13.25
C SER A 30 -15.10 9.83 -13.69
N SER A 31 -14.34 9.62 -14.77
CA SER A 31 -13.94 8.26 -15.18
C SER A 31 -13.02 7.62 -14.14
N HIS A 32 -13.06 6.28 -14.05
CA HIS A 32 -12.22 5.53 -13.11
C HIS A 32 -10.72 5.82 -13.34
N ASN A 33 -10.28 5.98 -14.59
CA ASN A 33 -8.91 6.36 -14.92
C ASN A 33 -8.50 7.70 -14.30
N ARG A 34 -9.37 8.72 -14.35
CA ARG A 34 -9.08 10.03 -13.76
C ARG A 34 -8.97 9.96 -12.24
N VAL A 35 -9.86 9.20 -11.60
CA VAL A 35 -9.82 8.99 -10.14
C VAL A 35 -8.59 8.20 -9.75
N PHE A 36 -8.26 7.15 -10.50
CA PHE A 36 -7.07 6.34 -10.32
C PHE A 36 -5.78 7.15 -10.43
N ASP A 37 -5.63 7.94 -11.51
CA ASP A 37 -4.46 8.79 -11.73
C ASP A 37 -4.31 9.84 -10.62
N TYR A 38 -5.42 10.36 -10.09
CA TYR A 38 -5.40 11.26 -8.94
C TYR A 38 -4.95 10.56 -7.65
N LEU A 39 -5.50 9.37 -7.34
CA LEU A 39 -5.20 8.65 -6.10
C LEU A 39 -3.77 8.08 -6.07
N ARG A 40 -3.25 7.61 -7.20
CA ARG A 40 -1.90 7.01 -7.26
C ARG A 40 -0.78 8.03 -7.14
N ASP A 41 -1.04 9.29 -7.52
CA ASP A 41 -0.02 10.33 -7.62
C ASP A 41 0.42 10.78 -6.22
N ILE A 42 1.72 10.63 -5.96
CA ILE A 42 2.36 11.00 -4.70
C ILE A 42 2.16 12.48 -4.35
N GLN A 43 2.02 13.36 -5.36
CA GLN A 43 1.83 14.80 -5.16
C GLN A 43 0.40 15.14 -4.74
N ASN A 44 -0.58 14.31 -5.11
CA ASN A 44 -1.98 14.51 -4.75
C ASN A 44 -2.34 13.89 -3.39
N ARG A 45 -1.50 12.98 -2.88
CA ARG A 45 -1.70 12.26 -1.63
C ARG A 45 -2.04 13.13 -0.41
N PRO A 46 -1.36 14.29 -0.17
CA PRO A 46 -1.71 15.21 0.91
C PRO A 46 -3.15 15.73 0.89
N GLN A 47 -3.80 15.72 -0.28
CA GLN A 47 -5.16 16.23 -0.46
C GLN A 47 -6.23 15.25 0.02
N TRP A 48 -5.95 13.94 0.03
CA TRP A 48 -6.93 12.91 0.37
C TRP A 48 -6.53 12.04 1.57
N GLU A 49 -5.24 12.00 1.95
CA GLU A 49 -4.76 11.30 3.13
C GLU A 49 -4.17 12.27 4.16
N ARG A 50 -4.90 12.51 5.25
CA ARG A 50 -4.50 13.46 6.31
C ARG A 50 -3.10 13.22 6.89
N MET A 51 -2.66 11.96 6.95
CA MET A 51 -1.35 11.58 7.48
C MET A 51 -0.18 12.15 6.65
N SER A 52 -0.41 12.39 5.36
CA SER A 52 0.60 12.92 4.43
C SER A 52 0.59 14.46 4.33
N SER A 53 -0.34 15.14 5.01
CA SER A 53 -0.42 16.60 5.00
C SER A 53 0.85 17.23 5.61
N GLY A 54 1.49 18.12 4.85
CA GLY A 54 2.77 18.75 5.23
C GLY A 54 3.99 17.84 5.15
N SER A 55 3.84 16.58 4.72
CA SER A 55 4.95 15.64 4.53
C SER A 55 5.50 15.73 3.11
N LEU A 56 6.82 15.66 2.94
CA LEU A 56 7.38 15.32 1.63
C LEU A 56 7.21 13.81 1.41
N VAL A 57 6.50 13.46 0.34
CA VAL A 57 6.32 12.07 -0.10
C VAL A 57 7.28 11.80 -1.25
N GLN A 58 8.13 10.79 -1.11
CA GLN A 58 9.10 10.40 -2.12
C GLN A 58 8.96 8.91 -2.45
N ALA A 59 9.01 8.56 -3.73
CA ALA A 59 9.15 7.17 -4.16
C ALA A 59 10.60 6.71 -3.98
N LEU A 60 10.81 5.67 -3.18
CA LEU A 60 12.09 5.02 -2.97
C LEU A 60 12.33 3.86 -3.96
N ALA A 61 11.26 3.18 -4.35
CA ALA A 61 11.27 2.10 -5.33
C ALA A 61 9.96 2.08 -6.09
N ASN A 62 10.02 1.67 -7.36
CA ASN A 62 8.86 1.47 -8.21
C ASN A 62 9.11 0.28 -9.15
N ILE A 63 8.23 -0.70 -9.10
CA ILE A 63 8.32 -1.93 -9.89
C ILE A 63 7.06 -2.02 -10.72
N THR A 64 7.19 -1.93 -12.04
CA THR A 64 6.07 -2.12 -12.96
C THR A 64 5.63 -3.59 -12.94
N THR A 65 4.33 -3.84 -12.80
CA THR A 65 3.74 -5.18 -12.67
C THR A 65 3.06 -5.68 -13.95
N GLY A 66 2.97 -4.84 -14.99
CA GLY A 66 2.34 -5.21 -16.26
C GLY A 66 2.69 -4.28 -17.42
N PRO A 67 1.99 -4.44 -18.57
CA PRO A 67 2.26 -3.64 -19.76
C PRO A 67 1.94 -2.15 -19.59
N ASP A 68 0.94 -1.84 -18.78
CA ASP A 68 0.63 -0.46 -18.40
C ASP A 68 1.63 0.00 -17.33
N PRO A 69 2.42 1.06 -17.57
CA PRO A 69 3.40 1.56 -16.59
C PRO A 69 2.74 2.10 -15.32
N ARG A 70 1.42 2.35 -15.34
CA ARG A 70 0.64 2.70 -14.15
C ARG A 70 0.38 1.48 -13.27
N ASN A 71 0.52 0.27 -13.77
CA ASN A 71 0.43 -0.93 -12.94
C ASN A 71 1.78 -1.15 -12.27
N CYS A 72 1.85 -0.93 -10.96
CA CYS A 72 3.12 -0.94 -10.25
C CYS A 72 2.97 -1.20 -8.75
N ILE A 73 4.03 -1.74 -8.16
CA ILE A 73 4.26 -1.77 -6.71
C ILE A 73 5.34 -0.76 -6.38
N SER A 74 5.06 0.13 -5.44
CA SER A 74 5.95 1.23 -5.05
C SER A 74 6.15 1.28 -3.54
N VAL A 75 7.36 1.68 -3.14
CA VAL A 75 7.70 1.98 -1.75
C VAL A 75 7.84 3.48 -1.63
N LEU A 76 6.99 4.09 -0.80
CA LEU A 76 6.95 5.52 -0.57
C LEU A 76 7.49 5.83 0.82
N ALA A 77 8.35 6.84 0.92
CA ALA A 77 8.77 7.42 2.19
C ALA A 77 8.02 8.73 2.43
N MET A 78 7.50 8.89 3.65
CA MET A 78 6.94 10.15 4.11
C MET A 78 7.85 10.74 5.19
N SER A 79 8.43 11.90 4.92
CA SER A 79 9.28 12.58 5.90
C SER A 79 8.40 13.46 6.81
N ASN A 80 7.92 12.90 7.92
CA ASN A 80 7.13 13.67 8.88
C ASN A 80 7.44 13.29 10.33
N HIS A 81 8.47 13.88 10.95
CA HIS A 81 9.00 13.64 12.32
C HIS A 81 9.32 12.18 12.72
N LYS A 82 8.83 11.18 11.98
CA LYS A 82 9.06 9.75 12.01
C LYS A 82 8.99 9.33 10.55
N GLU A 83 10.07 8.76 10.02
CA GLU A 83 10.08 8.25 8.66
C GLU A 83 9.10 7.08 8.58
N ILE A 84 7.98 7.28 7.88
CA ILE A 84 6.99 6.23 7.64
C ILE A 84 7.19 5.72 6.22
N LEU A 85 7.36 4.40 6.10
CA LEU A 85 7.37 3.72 4.82
C LEU A 85 5.97 3.21 4.49
N ILE A 86 5.58 3.31 3.22
CA ILE A 86 4.29 2.84 2.72
C ILE A 86 4.54 1.95 1.51
N LEU A 87 3.94 0.78 1.53
CA LEU A 87 3.82 -0.06 0.36
C LEU A 87 2.53 0.32 -0.36
N GLN A 88 2.62 0.64 -1.65
CA GLN A 88 1.48 0.99 -2.49
C GLN A 88 1.48 0.13 -3.76
N GLU A 89 0.39 -0.58 -4.00
CA GLU A 89 0.11 -1.30 -5.23
C GLU A 89 -0.96 -0.54 -6.03
N CYS A 90 -0.74 -0.40 -7.32
CA CYS A 90 -1.67 0.18 -8.25
C CYS A 90 -1.90 -0.75 -9.42
N CYS A 91 -3.15 -0.88 -9.84
CA CYS A 91 -3.53 -1.61 -11.04
C CYS A 91 -4.72 -0.92 -11.71
N THR A 92 -4.72 -0.94 -13.04
CA THR A 92 -5.81 -0.48 -13.89
C THR A 92 -5.92 -1.35 -15.13
N ASP A 93 -7.14 -1.60 -15.56
CA ASP A 93 -7.49 -2.24 -16.81
C ASP A 93 -8.85 -1.72 -17.32
N ALA A 94 -9.42 -2.39 -18.34
CA ALA A 94 -10.71 -2.01 -18.92
C ALA A 94 -11.92 -2.23 -17.98
N THR A 95 -11.76 -3.07 -16.95
CA THR A 95 -12.82 -3.39 -15.98
C THR A 95 -12.82 -2.45 -14.79
N GLY A 96 -11.67 -1.91 -14.42
CA GLY A 96 -11.57 -0.94 -13.33
C GLY A 96 -10.14 -0.65 -12.90
N SER A 97 -10.02 0.02 -11.75
CA SER A 97 -8.73 0.42 -11.19
C SER A 97 -8.75 0.36 -9.67
N TYR A 98 -7.59 0.09 -9.06
CA TYR A 98 -7.40 0.17 -7.62
C TYR A 98 -6.06 0.79 -7.24
N VAL A 99 -6.04 1.41 -6.07
CA VAL A 99 -4.84 1.83 -5.34
C VAL A 99 -4.96 1.25 -3.94
N ILE A 100 -4.09 0.31 -3.60
CA ILE A 100 -4.05 -0.34 -2.29
C ILE A 100 -2.76 0.11 -1.61
N PHE A 101 -2.83 0.49 -0.34
CA PHE A 101 -1.64 0.88 0.41
C PHE A 101 -1.70 0.42 1.87
N ALA A 102 -0.52 0.22 2.46
CA ALA A 102 -0.37 -0.08 3.87
C ALA A 102 0.92 0.53 4.42
N PRO A 103 0.90 1.09 5.64
CA PRO A 103 2.13 1.49 6.32
C PRO A 103 2.96 0.25 6.64
N ILE A 104 4.26 0.34 6.40
CA ILE A 104 5.24 -0.65 6.83
C ILE A 104 5.72 -0.21 8.21
N THR A 105 5.22 -0.84 9.27
CA THR A 105 5.77 -0.66 10.61
C THR A 105 7.13 -1.35 10.68
N PRO A 106 8.19 -0.68 11.15
CA PRO A 106 9.43 -1.36 11.51
C PRO A 106 9.18 -2.17 12.80
N ASP A 107 8.56 -3.35 12.67
CA ASP A 107 8.53 -4.37 13.74
C ASP A 107 9.60 -5.45 13.51
N ILE A 108 10.41 -5.26 12.47
CA ILE A 108 11.74 -5.83 12.43
C ILE A 108 12.58 -4.90 13.28
N THR A 109 13.33 -5.45 14.24
CA THR A 109 14.35 -4.76 15.04
C THR A 109 15.48 -4.25 14.15
N VAL A 110 15.18 -3.33 13.24
CA VAL A 110 16.10 -2.72 12.32
C VAL A 110 16.72 -1.54 13.05
N LYS A 111 17.55 -1.85 14.04
CA LYS A 111 18.49 -0.89 14.59
C LYS A 111 19.42 -0.49 13.45
N ASN A 112 19.31 0.76 13.00
CA ASN A 112 20.22 1.42 12.04
C ASN A 112 20.41 0.71 10.70
N VAL A 113 19.38 0.68 9.86
CA VAL A 113 19.57 0.34 8.45
C VAL A 113 19.32 1.58 7.62
N SER A 114 20.34 1.96 6.84
CA SER A 114 20.23 3.11 5.95
C SER A 114 19.08 2.89 4.96
N SER A 115 18.49 3.98 4.47
CA SER A 115 17.36 4.00 3.54
C SER A 115 17.51 3.02 2.37
N LYS A 116 18.76 2.80 1.91
CA LYS A 116 19.11 1.88 0.82
C LYS A 116 18.80 0.42 1.14
N GLN A 117 18.97 0.02 2.39
CA GLN A 117 18.89 -1.36 2.82
C GLN A 117 17.50 -1.69 3.40
N ALA A 118 16.73 -0.68 3.81
CA ALA A 118 15.28 -0.81 3.97
C ALA A 118 14.57 -1.10 2.63
N VAL A 119 14.96 -0.40 1.56
CA VAL A 119 14.45 -0.67 0.20
C VAL A 119 14.78 -2.09 -0.26
N GLU A 120 15.97 -2.59 0.06
CA GLU A 120 16.42 -3.93 -0.29
C GLU A 120 15.62 -5.01 0.46
N VAL A 121 15.38 -4.81 1.77
CA VAL A 121 14.51 -5.68 2.58
C VAL A 121 13.07 -5.67 2.07
N VAL A 122 12.51 -4.51 1.74
CA VAL A 122 11.15 -4.43 1.20
C VAL A 122 11.06 -5.10 -0.17
N THR A 123 12.06 -4.91 -1.03
CA THR A 123 12.13 -5.58 -2.34
C THR A 123 12.20 -7.10 -2.18
N GLN A 124 12.96 -7.59 -1.19
CA GLN A 124 13.07 -9.01 -0.88
C GLN A 124 11.76 -9.59 -0.35
N ILE A 125 11.07 -8.88 0.55
CA ILE A 125 9.76 -9.29 1.08
C ILE A 125 8.72 -9.35 -0.03
N VAL A 126 8.69 -8.34 -0.92
CA VAL A 126 7.77 -8.32 -2.07
C VAL A 126 8.06 -9.48 -3.03
N LYS A 127 9.34 -9.76 -3.31
CA LYS A 127 9.74 -10.92 -4.14
C LYS A 127 9.30 -12.24 -3.52
N GLU A 128 9.52 -12.44 -2.22
CA GLU A 128 9.11 -13.66 -1.53
C GLU A 128 7.59 -13.82 -1.46
N ALA A 129 6.86 -12.72 -1.26
CA ALA A 129 5.40 -12.73 -1.27
C ALA A 129 4.87 -13.10 -2.66
N LEU A 130 5.42 -12.50 -3.72
CA LEU A 130 5.04 -12.83 -5.11
C LEU A 130 5.37 -14.28 -5.45
N GLN A 131 6.53 -14.79 -5.03
CA GLN A 131 6.94 -16.17 -5.26
C GLN A 131 5.97 -17.16 -4.59
N LYS A 132 5.58 -16.91 -3.33
CA LYS A 132 4.60 -17.74 -2.60
C LYS A 132 3.22 -17.70 -3.23
N ILE A 133 2.82 -16.58 -3.81
CA ILE A 133 1.53 -16.47 -4.53
C ILE A 133 1.59 -17.27 -5.83
N ILE A 134 2.69 -17.19 -6.59
CA ILE A 134 2.88 -17.96 -7.83
C ILE A 134 2.87 -19.47 -7.56
N GLU A 135 3.50 -19.91 -6.46
CA GLU A 135 3.51 -21.32 -6.03
C GLU A 135 2.15 -21.80 -5.52
N ALA A 136 1.30 -20.92 -5.00
CA ALA A 136 -0.02 -21.30 -4.49
C ALA A 136 -1.07 -21.40 -5.61
N VAL A 137 -0.79 -20.88 -6.80
CA VAL A 137 -1.75 -20.78 -7.93
C VAL A 137 -1.38 -21.73 -9.08
N ASN A 138 -0.19 -22.35 -9.05
CA ASN A 138 0.22 -23.46 -9.93
C ASN A 138 0.27 -24.78 -9.16
#